data_AF-A0A167ALV0-F1
#
_entry.id   AF-A0A167ALV0-F1
#
_cell.length_a   1.000
_cell.length_b   1.000
_cell.length_c   1.000
_cell.angle_alpha   90.00
_cell.angle_beta   90.00
_cell.angle_gamma   90.00
#
_symmetry.space_group_name_H-M   'P 1'
#
loop_
_entity.id
_entity.type
_entity.pdbx_description
1 polymer ?
#
loop_
_entity_poly.entity_id
_entity_poly.type
_entity_poly.pdbx_seq_one_letter_code
_entity_poly.pdbx_strand_id
1 'polypeptide(L)'
;MNKKIIVLGGTGESGRRIIHLLTTRHHELKISCGARRAPKDGVLPENIDYVPFDINDKTNCVKTLAQYDLAVIALGPMDKFAMIAHQLCLDANIDAVDINDSLHAADQILTLHKSAESKQRLLLTGMGFSPGISTLLLTELAHQKASPNGHYQCRLYMGAAYGGGETSPQAILASFTNQLTCWRAGSRQKIGTPWQDGHHQFTFPAQKKPVDLIPFATPEVAGLDSVHVADDLDIKQLDSRYHIQHLTLGFAKFMSKYRLGERKNAFFSNMFFNNGQKLKTKKDSDPDTCLWVYPDNNPHAGLMLHGVVSSYELTAKMACVAVESWLNNVFTTSYGVKAVEHLPYETRQILLQTLAQYGVTVRHADKQNFHQADQEFGWIDSVSSEPSSLRNLGFNWYTVSNQHPKMAKRQQEYLYKSDIWHALKEATNTFSFTKFVISTLLAWSRDGKRLQSWRDKYQGEHSEVWKSITKDMSMFTSGYGNARALLGKEKAYQLYRAMFLETGKMEMRWLWPNPESFNMFDDKEAAILQYWLAWLRNYAKLGLFTLKEHQEGAQKSVISISDCAYAAMFKELGCPELADMVREMEQEALIFLTSQSNLEIIFNIKDNGEADITLTKSPKLQAVG
;
A
#
# COMPACT_ATOMS: atom_id res chain seq x y z
N MET A 1 -26.09 -15.04 16.07
CA MET A 1 -26.23 -16.13 15.08
C MET A 1 -25.00 -16.13 14.21
N ASN A 2 -24.44 -17.29 13.88
CA ASN A 2 -23.24 -17.35 13.07
C ASN A 2 -23.58 -17.13 11.58
N LYS A 3 -23.17 -15.99 11.01
CA LYS A 3 -23.48 -15.62 9.62
C LYS A 3 -22.70 -16.49 8.63
N LYS A 4 -23.33 -16.86 7.52
CA LYS A 4 -22.76 -17.66 6.44
C LYS A 4 -22.50 -16.81 5.20
N ILE A 5 -21.26 -16.81 4.74
CA ILE A 5 -20.82 -16.02 3.58
C ILE A 5 -20.27 -16.95 2.51
N ILE A 6 -20.69 -16.76 1.26
CA ILE A 6 -20.10 -17.44 0.10
C ILE A 6 -19.35 -16.44 -0.78
N VAL A 7 -18.09 -16.71 -1.08
CA VAL A 7 -17.28 -15.90 -2.00
C VAL A 7 -17.32 -16.55 -3.38
N LEU A 8 -18.07 -15.97 -4.32
CA LEU A 8 -18.19 -16.43 -5.69
C LEU A 8 -16.96 -15.97 -6.50
N GLY A 9 -16.33 -16.90 -7.22
CA GLY A 9 -15.00 -16.65 -7.80
C GLY A 9 -13.88 -16.76 -6.76
N GLY A 10 -14.11 -17.47 -5.65
CA GLY A 10 -13.17 -17.57 -4.52
C GLY A 10 -11.80 -18.16 -4.84
N THR A 11 -11.63 -18.85 -5.97
CA THR A 11 -10.32 -19.34 -6.43
C THR A 11 -9.52 -18.30 -7.23
N GLY A 12 -10.13 -17.17 -7.58
CA GLY A 12 -9.48 -16.06 -8.28
C GLY A 12 -8.61 -15.21 -7.36
N GLU A 13 -7.80 -14.32 -7.95
CA GLU A 13 -6.83 -13.49 -7.21
C GLU A 13 -7.46 -12.60 -6.13
N SER A 14 -8.53 -11.89 -6.43
CA SER A 14 -9.25 -11.08 -5.44
C SER A 14 -10.07 -11.96 -4.49
N GLY A 15 -10.75 -12.98 -5.01
CA GLY A 15 -11.58 -13.90 -4.22
C GLY A 15 -10.81 -14.60 -3.11
N ARG A 16 -9.62 -15.13 -3.39
CA ARG A 16 -8.77 -15.79 -2.38
C ARG A 16 -8.29 -14.82 -1.30
N ARG A 17 -8.01 -13.57 -1.66
CA ARG A 17 -7.59 -12.51 -0.71
C ARG A 17 -8.75 -12.09 0.19
N ILE A 18 -9.95 -11.97 -0.36
CA ILE A 18 -11.18 -11.73 0.41
C ILE A 18 -11.40 -12.86 1.42
N ILE A 19 -11.34 -14.12 0.97
CA ILE A 19 -11.47 -15.28 1.86
C ILE A 19 -10.44 -15.23 2.99
N HIS A 20 -9.16 -15.01 2.65
CA HIS A 20 -8.09 -14.96 3.64
C HIS A 20 -8.33 -13.85 4.67
N LEU A 21 -8.58 -12.61 4.23
CA LEU A 21 -8.83 -11.47 5.12
C LEU A 21 -10.05 -11.67 6.02
N LEU A 22 -11.17 -12.16 5.47
CA LEU A 22 -12.36 -12.44 6.27
C LEU A 22 -12.10 -13.54 7.30
N THR A 23 -11.36 -14.58 6.93
CA THR A 23 -11.06 -15.71 7.84
C THR A 23 -10.12 -15.32 8.96
N THR A 24 -9.13 -14.45 8.68
CA THR A 24 -8.16 -13.99 9.69
C THR A 24 -8.73 -12.93 10.62
N ARG A 25 -9.75 -12.17 10.18
CA ARG A 25 -10.34 -11.09 10.97
C ARG A 25 -11.64 -11.49 11.68
N HIS A 26 -12.37 -12.46 11.14
CA HIS A 26 -13.64 -12.93 11.67
C HIS A 26 -13.66 -14.46 11.77
N HIS A 27 -12.97 -14.99 12.78
CA HIS A 27 -12.84 -16.44 13.00
C HIS A 27 -14.17 -17.14 13.27
N GLU A 28 -15.19 -16.39 13.67
CA GLU A 28 -16.54 -16.89 13.91
C GLU A 28 -17.27 -17.21 12.61
N LEU A 29 -17.04 -16.47 11.51
CA LEU A 29 -17.85 -16.58 10.30
C LEU A 29 -17.69 -17.93 9.61
N LYS A 30 -18.81 -18.47 9.11
CA LYS A 30 -18.75 -19.62 8.19
C LYS A 30 -18.57 -19.12 6.76
N ILE A 31 -17.36 -19.27 6.23
CA ILE A 31 -16.98 -18.81 4.90
C ILE A 31 -16.83 -19.99 3.94
N SER A 32 -17.39 -19.87 2.74
CA SER A 32 -17.30 -20.89 1.69
C SER A 32 -16.76 -20.31 0.37
N CYS A 33 -15.97 -21.12 -0.34
CA CYS A 33 -15.43 -20.79 -1.65
C CYS A 33 -16.35 -21.31 -2.75
N GLY A 34 -17.11 -20.40 -3.39
CA GLY A 34 -17.93 -20.72 -4.55
C GLY A 34 -17.12 -20.63 -5.84
N ALA A 35 -16.82 -21.75 -6.49
CA ALA A 35 -16.09 -21.75 -7.75
C ALA A 35 -16.37 -22.97 -8.64
N ARG A 36 -16.16 -22.80 -9.96
CA ARG A 36 -16.32 -23.89 -10.94
C ARG A 36 -15.30 -25.00 -10.79
N ARG A 37 -14.09 -24.66 -10.32
CA ARG A 37 -12.98 -25.60 -10.11
C ARG A 37 -12.63 -25.54 -8.64
N ALA A 38 -12.27 -26.70 -8.08
CA ALA A 38 -11.74 -26.76 -6.72
C ALA A 38 -10.47 -25.87 -6.62
N PRO A 39 -10.26 -25.21 -5.47
CA PRO A 39 -8.98 -24.56 -5.20
C PRO A 39 -7.84 -25.59 -5.27
N LYS A 40 -6.65 -25.14 -5.66
CA LYS A 40 -5.45 -25.97 -5.52
C LYS A 40 -5.10 -26.06 -4.03
N ASP A 41 -4.50 -27.18 -3.63
CA ASP A 41 -4.06 -27.41 -2.25
C ASP A 41 -3.14 -26.27 -1.77
N GLY A 42 -3.39 -25.81 -0.54
CA GLY A 42 -2.63 -24.73 0.11
C GLY A 42 -2.91 -23.31 -0.41
N VAL A 43 -3.81 -23.11 -1.37
CA VAL A 43 -4.16 -21.75 -1.85
C VAL A 43 -5.15 -21.04 -0.93
N LEU A 44 -6.06 -21.79 -0.31
CA LEU A 44 -7.03 -21.28 0.65
C LEU A 44 -6.76 -21.88 2.04
N PRO A 45 -7.19 -21.22 3.12
CA PRO A 45 -7.15 -21.80 4.47
C PRO A 45 -7.89 -23.14 4.53
N GLU A 46 -7.40 -24.09 5.35
CA GLU A 46 -7.91 -25.47 5.41
C GLU A 46 -9.37 -25.56 5.87
N ASN A 47 -9.86 -24.57 6.61
CA ASN A 47 -11.23 -24.50 7.14
C ASN A 47 -12.26 -23.96 6.15
N ILE A 48 -11.90 -23.73 4.89
CA ILE A 48 -12.80 -23.17 3.86
C ILE A 48 -13.50 -24.27 3.08
N ASP A 49 -14.83 -24.33 3.22
CA ASP A 49 -15.67 -25.23 2.46
C ASP A 49 -15.64 -24.87 0.96
N TYR A 50 -15.22 -25.80 0.10
CA TYR A 50 -15.37 -25.66 -1.34
C TYR A 50 -16.80 -26.00 -1.78
N VAL A 51 -17.41 -25.10 -2.54
CA VAL A 51 -18.75 -25.24 -3.09
C VAL A 51 -18.68 -25.15 -4.61
N PRO A 52 -18.92 -26.25 -5.33
CA PRO A 52 -19.06 -26.23 -6.78
C PRO A 52 -20.13 -25.23 -7.20
N PHE A 53 -19.72 -24.22 -7.97
CA PHE A 53 -20.60 -23.14 -8.39
C PHE A 53 -20.37 -22.82 -9.87
N ASP A 54 -21.33 -23.18 -10.72
CA ASP A 54 -21.38 -22.78 -12.12
C ASP A 54 -22.55 -21.84 -12.36
N ILE A 55 -22.24 -20.56 -12.62
CA ILE A 55 -23.23 -19.50 -12.84
C ILE A 55 -24.23 -19.80 -13.97
N ASN A 56 -23.92 -20.75 -14.86
CA ASN A 56 -24.81 -21.17 -15.93
C ASN A 56 -25.90 -22.16 -15.45
N ASP A 57 -25.69 -22.84 -14.33
CA ASP A 57 -26.69 -23.72 -13.69
C ASP A 57 -27.53 -22.93 -12.68
N LYS A 58 -28.42 -22.08 -13.22
CA LYS A 58 -29.23 -21.13 -12.42
C LYS A 58 -30.00 -21.83 -11.28
N THR A 59 -30.61 -22.98 -11.57
CA THR A 59 -31.43 -23.71 -10.58
C THR A 59 -30.59 -24.19 -9.41
N ASN A 60 -29.43 -24.78 -9.67
CA ASN A 60 -28.55 -25.22 -8.60
C ASN A 60 -27.90 -24.04 -7.86
N CYS A 61 -27.55 -22.97 -8.58
CA CYS A 61 -27.03 -21.74 -7.98
C CYS A 61 -28.00 -21.15 -6.96
N VAL A 62 -29.28 -20.96 -7.31
CA VAL A 62 -30.27 -20.40 -6.39
C VAL A 62 -30.45 -21.27 -5.14
N LYS A 63 -30.54 -22.60 -5.32
CA LYS A 63 -30.62 -23.56 -4.19
C LYS A 63 -29.39 -23.52 -3.27
N THR A 64 -28.21 -23.33 -3.86
CA THR A 64 -26.95 -23.22 -3.12
C THR A 64 -26.89 -21.91 -2.34
N LEU A 65 -27.17 -20.79 -3.02
CA LEU A 65 -27.11 -19.44 -2.44
C LEU A 65 -28.11 -19.27 -1.29
N ALA A 66 -29.29 -19.88 -1.37
CA ALA A 66 -30.32 -19.81 -0.31
C ALA A 66 -29.87 -20.38 1.06
N GLN A 67 -28.70 -21.02 1.14
CA GLN A 67 -28.10 -21.53 2.38
C GLN A 67 -27.19 -20.52 3.08
N TYR A 68 -26.95 -19.37 2.46
CA TYR A 68 -26.06 -18.30 2.92
C TYR A 68 -26.85 -17.05 3.26
N ASP A 69 -26.23 -16.14 4.02
CA ASP A 69 -26.82 -14.83 4.33
C ASP A 69 -26.34 -13.75 3.33
N LEU A 70 -25.10 -13.89 2.84
CA LEU A 70 -24.43 -12.93 1.98
C LEU A 70 -23.58 -13.64 0.92
N ALA A 71 -23.61 -13.14 -0.31
CA ALA A 71 -22.65 -13.49 -1.35
C ALA A 71 -21.65 -12.35 -1.60
N VAL A 72 -20.35 -12.67 -1.63
CA VAL A 72 -19.32 -11.75 -2.14
C VAL A 72 -18.97 -12.16 -3.57
N ILE A 73 -19.30 -11.31 -4.53
CA ILE A 73 -19.19 -11.56 -5.96
C ILE A 73 -17.83 -11.06 -6.46
N ALA A 74 -16.86 -11.97 -6.50
CA ALA A 74 -15.51 -11.75 -7.03
C ALA A 74 -15.26 -12.56 -8.32
N LEU A 75 -16.33 -12.89 -9.06
CA LEU A 75 -16.27 -13.60 -10.33
C LEU A 75 -16.01 -12.65 -11.49
N GLY A 76 -15.22 -13.08 -12.45
CA GLY A 76 -14.94 -12.32 -13.66
C GLY A 76 -14.78 -13.21 -14.89
N PRO A 77 -14.87 -12.64 -16.11
CA PRO A 77 -14.97 -11.20 -16.40
C PRO A 77 -16.35 -10.61 -16.12
N MET A 78 -16.40 -9.43 -15.48
CA MET A 78 -17.66 -8.75 -15.18
C MET A 78 -18.40 -8.31 -16.45
N ASP A 79 -17.69 -7.85 -17.48
CA ASP A 79 -18.30 -7.52 -18.79
C ASP A 79 -19.09 -8.69 -19.40
N LYS A 80 -18.70 -9.93 -19.10
CA LYS A 80 -19.35 -11.13 -19.64
C LYS A 80 -20.53 -11.57 -18.78
N PHE A 81 -20.34 -11.60 -17.47
CA PHE A 81 -21.36 -12.12 -16.55
C PHE A 81 -22.40 -11.08 -16.15
N ALA A 82 -22.06 -9.79 -16.28
CA ALA A 82 -22.92 -8.65 -16.00
C ALA A 82 -23.71 -8.83 -14.69
N MET A 83 -25.04 -8.70 -14.75
CA MET A 83 -25.93 -8.81 -13.59
C MET A 83 -26.31 -10.24 -13.16
N ILE A 84 -25.82 -11.30 -13.85
CA ILE A 84 -26.35 -12.66 -13.66
C ILE A 84 -26.19 -13.12 -12.21
N ALA A 85 -25.03 -12.87 -11.60
CA ALA A 85 -24.76 -13.27 -10.23
C ALA A 85 -25.67 -12.55 -9.21
N HIS A 86 -25.90 -11.26 -9.43
CA HIS A 86 -26.79 -10.42 -8.63
C HIS A 86 -28.24 -10.91 -8.71
N GLN A 87 -28.71 -11.24 -9.91
CA GLN A 87 -30.03 -11.81 -10.11
C GLN A 87 -30.16 -13.14 -9.35
N LEU A 88 -29.16 -14.03 -9.42
CA LEU A 88 -29.17 -15.29 -8.68
C LEU A 88 -29.22 -15.08 -7.16
N CYS A 89 -28.50 -14.10 -6.63
CA CYS A 89 -28.55 -13.73 -5.20
C CYS A 89 -29.95 -13.22 -4.82
N LEU A 90 -30.53 -12.36 -5.67
CA LEU A 90 -31.86 -11.80 -5.47
C LEU A 90 -32.97 -12.87 -5.56
N ASP A 91 -32.81 -13.85 -6.44
CA ASP A 91 -33.71 -15.00 -6.58
C ASP A 91 -33.60 -15.94 -5.39
N ALA A 92 -32.39 -16.08 -4.81
CA ALA A 92 -32.14 -16.82 -3.58
C ALA A 92 -32.50 -16.05 -2.30
N ASN A 93 -32.95 -14.79 -2.43
CA ASN A 93 -33.32 -13.90 -1.32
C ASN A 93 -32.17 -13.64 -0.33
N ILE A 94 -30.95 -13.45 -0.84
CA ILE A 94 -29.77 -13.09 -0.04
C ILE A 94 -29.24 -11.72 -0.44
N ASP A 95 -28.46 -11.10 0.45
CA ASP A 95 -27.74 -9.88 0.14
C ASP A 95 -26.48 -10.18 -0.68
N ALA A 96 -25.92 -9.18 -1.34
CA ALA A 96 -24.68 -9.33 -2.09
C ALA A 96 -23.76 -8.10 -2.03
N VAL A 97 -22.46 -8.35 -2.10
CA VAL A 97 -21.40 -7.35 -2.31
C VAL A 97 -20.60 -7.76 -3.52
N ASP A 98 -20.38 -6.89 -4.50
CA ASP A 98 -19.49 -7.16 -5.62
C ASP A 98 -18.26 -6.24 -5.66
N ILE A 99 -17.28 -6.62 -6.48
CA ILE A 99 -16.09 -5.83 -6.82
C ILE A 99 -16.09 -5.39 -8.29
N ASN A 100 -17.26 -5.06 -8.84
CA ASN A 100 -17.46 -4.76 -10.25
C ASN A 100 -16.57 -3.60 -10.73
N ASP A 101 -15.83 -3.85 -11.81
CA ASP A 101 -14.94 -2.90 -12.48
C ASP A 101 -15.43 -2.54 -13.90
N SER A 102 -16.61 -3.01 -14.29
CA SER A 102 -17.19 -2.79 -15.61
C SER A 102 -18.35 -1.79 -15.57
N LEU A 103 -18.26 -0.75 -16.41
CA LEU A 103 -19.36 0.18 -16.64
C LEU A 103 -20.59 -0.53 -17.23
N HIS A 104 -20.37 -1.49 -18.14
CA HIS A 104 -21.46 -2.24 -18.77
C HIS A 104 -22.21 -3.12 -17.77
N ALA A 105 -21.48 -3.79 -16.87
CA ALA A 105 -22.08 -4.56 -15.80
C ALA A 105 -22.80 -3.63 -14.81
N ALA A 106 -22.21 -2.48 -14.45
CA ALA A 106 -22.83 -1.52 -13.54
C ALA A 106 -24.19 -1.06 -14.04
N ASP A 107 -24.30 -0.71 -15.33
CA ASP A 107 -25.57 -0.33 -15.96
C ASP A 107 -26.64 -1.41 -15.78
N GLN A 108 -26.29 -2.68 -16.01
CA GLN A 108 -27.23 -3.80 -15.87
C GLN A 108 -27.59 -4.07 -14.41
N ILE A 109 -26.61 -4.06 -13.52
CA ILE A 109 -26.80 -4.33 -12.09
C ILE A 109 -27.75 -3.29 -11.48
N LEU A 110 -27.59 -2.00 -11.81
CA LEU A 110 -28.46 -0.93 -11.32
C LEU A 110 -29.92 -1.09 -11.74
N THR A 111 -30.22 -1.79 -12.85
CA THR A 111 -31.63 -2.08 -13.22
C THR A 111 -32.35 -2.96 -12.21
N LEU A 112 -31.63 -3.70 -11.37
CA LEU A 112 -32.20 -4.53 -10.31
C LEU A 112 -32.70 -3.74 -9.10
N HIS A 113 -32.44 -2.43 -9.03
CA HIS A 113 -32.68 -1.61 -7.84
C HIS A 113 -34.09 -1.80 -7.25
N LYS A 114 -35.13 -1.59 -8.07
CA LYS A 114 -36.54 -1.73 -7.62
C LYS A 114 -36.87 -3.15 -7.17
N SER A 115 -36.34 -4.16 -7.86
CA SER A 115 -36.60 -5.56 -7.50
C SER A 115 -35.90 -5.93 -6.19
N ALA A 116 -34.69 -5.43 -5.95
CA ALA A 116 -33.97 -5.61 -4.69
C ALA A 116 -34.64 -4.87 -3.53
N GLU A 117 -35.08 -3.63 -3.76
CA GLU A 117 -35.78 -2.83 -2.76
C GLU A 117 -37.10 -3.48 -2.34
N SER A 118 -37.92 -3.95 -3.29
CA SER A 118 -39.20 -4.64 -2.99
C SER A 118 -39.03 -5.93 -2.19
N LYS A 119 -37.88 -6.60 -2.31
CA LYS A 119 -37.51 -7.79 -1.52
C LYS A 119 -36.73 -7.44 -0.23
N GLN A 120 -36.54 -6.15 0.05
CA GLN A 120 -35.71 -5.65 1.15
C GLN A 120 -34.32 -6.31 1.16
N ARG A 121 -33.71 -6.48 -0.02
CA ARG A 121 -32.37 -7.03 -0.17
C ARG A 121 -31.38 -5.92 -0.50
N LEU A 122 -30.17 -6.04 0.02
CA LEU A 122 -29.06 -5.14 -0.25
C LEU A 122 -28.14 -5.75 -1.31
N LEU A 123 -27.93 -5.04 -2.42
CA LEU A 123 -26.93 -5.39 -3.43
C LEU A 123 -25.92 -4.23 -3.56
N LEU A 124 -24.76 -4.37 -2.94
CA LEU A 124 -23.67 -3.41 -3.07
C LEU A 124 -22.86 -3.70 -4.33
N THR A 125 -22.66 -2.68 -5.16
CA THR A 125 -21.87 -2.79 -6.39
C THR A 125 -20.68 -1.83 -6.41
N GLY A 126 -19.57 -2.29 -6.98
CA GLY A 126 -18.34 -1.53 -7.11
C GLY A 126 -17.57 -1.35 -5.80
N MET A 127 -17.54 -2.36 -4.91
CA MET A 127 -16.83 -2.27 -3.62
C MET A 127 -15.37 -2.73 -3.73
N GLY A 128 -14.62 -2.15 -4.68
CA GLY A 128 -13.23 -2.50 -4.98
C GLY A 128 -12.24 -1.34 -4.83
N PHE A 129 -11.11 -1.43 -5.52
CA PHE A 129 -10.12 -0.36 -5.57
C PHE A 129 -10.62 0.85 -6.38
N SER A 130 -11.10 0.60 -7.60
CA SER A 130 -11.78 1.60 -8.43
C SER A 130 -12.76 0.90 -9.37
N PRO A 131 -14.07 1.09 -9.21
CA PRO A 131 -14.76 1.91 -8.18
C PRO A 131 -14.64 1.32 -6.76
N GLY A 132 -15.06 2.09 -5.76
CA GLY A 132 -15.06 1.71 -4.34
C GLY A 132 -14.25 2.70 -3.52
N ILE A 133 -12.95 2.44 -3.35
CA ILE A 133 -12.07 3.41 -2.68
C ILE A 133 -11.98 4.72 -3.47
N SER A 134 -11.83 4.67 -4.80
CA SER A 134 -11.87 5.89 -5.64
C SER A 134 -13.13 6.71 -5.43
N THR A 135 -14.27 6.04 -5.28
CA THR A 135 -15.57 6.68 -5.05
C THR A 135 -15.68 7.26 -3.65
N LEU A 136 -15.13 6.60 -2.62
CA LEU A 136 -15.06 7.18 -1.27
C LEU A 136 -14.28 8.50 -1.28
N LEU A 137 -13.11 8.54 -1.92
CA LEU A 137 -12.32 9.78 -2.04
C LEU A 137 -13.05 10.86 -2.86
N LEU A 138 -13.69 10.47 -3.96
CA LEU A 138 -14.47 11.39 -4.81
C LEU A 138 -15.64 12.02 -4.04
N THR A 139 -16.42 11.19 -3.36
CA THR A 139 -17.61 11.63 -2.62
C THR A 139 -17.24 12.44 -1.39
N GLU A 140 -16.10 12.17 -0.76
CA GLU A 140 -15.56 12.99 0.33
C GLU A 140 -15.24 14.41 -0.15
N LEU A 141 -14.48 14.54 -1.24
CA LEU A 141 -14.16 15.85 -1.83
C LEU A 141 -15.41 16.58 -2.32
N ALA A 142 -16.37 15.86 -2.89
CA ALA A 142 -17.64 16.42 -3.33
C ALA A 142 -18.50 16.93 -2.17
N HIS A 143 -18.60 16.16 -1.09
CA HIS A 143 -19.28 16.55 0.15
C HIS A 143 -18.67 17.82 0.75
N GLN A 144 -17.33 17.87 0.80
CA GLN A 144 -16.56 19.04 1.25
C GLN A 144 -16.65 20.24 0.30
N LYS A 145 -17.32 20.09 -0.86
CA LYS A 145 -17.42 21.12 -1.92
C LYS A 145 -16.04 21.60 -2.37
N ALA A 146 -15.08 20.68 -2.45
CA ALA A 146 -13.69 20.98 -2.79
C ALA A 146 -13.54 21.56 -4.21
N SER A 147 -14.50 21.29 -5.10
CA SER A 147 -14.59 21.94 -6.41
C SER A 147 -15.81 22.88 -6.50
N PRO A 148 -15.63 24.19 -6.71
CA PRO A 148 -16.72 25.11 -7.02
C PRO A 148 -17.48 24.75 -8.32
N ASN A 149 -16.82 24.05 -9.24
CA ASN A 149 -17.39 23.65 -10.53
C ASN A 149 -17.92 22.21 -10.54
N GLY A 150 -17.73 21.45 -9.45
CA GLY A 150 -18.02 20.01 -9.42
C GLY A 150 -17.13 19.19 -10.36
N HIS A 151 -15.90 19.64 -10.61
CA HIS A 151 -14.95 18.98 -11.51
C HIS A 151 -13.90 18.20 -10.72
N TYR A 152 -13.82 16.90 -10.98
CA TYR A 152 -12.89 16.00 -10.31
C TYR A 152 -12.08 15.15 -11.29
N GLN A 153 -10.89 14.78 -10.87
CA GLN A 153 -10.00 13.87 -11.58
C GLN A 153 -9.65 12.69 -10.68
N CYS A 154 -9.59 11.50 -11.27
CA CYS A 154 -9.09 10.29 -10.62
C CYS A 154 -7.87 9.76 -11.38
N ARG A 155 -6.76 9.57 -10.68
CA ARG A 155 -5.48 9.11 -11.24
C ARG A 155 -5.01 7.87 -10.49
N LEU A 156 -4.76 6.79 -11.23
CA LEU A 156 -4.31 5.54 -10.68
C LEU A 156 -2.92 5.16 -11.21
N TYR A 157 -2.03 4.72 -10.33
CA TYR A 157 -0.76 4.11 -10.67
C TYR A 157 -0.70 2.71 -10.10
N MET A 158 -0.31 1.74 -10.92
CA MET A 158 -0.10 0.35 -10.51
C MET A 158 1.26 -0.13 -11.00
N GLY A 159 2.14 -0.43 -10.05
CA GLY A 159 3.43 -1.06 -10.31
C GLY A 159 3.31 -2.53 -10.76
N ALA A 160 4.39 -3.09 -11.31
CA ALA A 160 4.38 -4.43 -11.90
C ALA A 160 4.73 -5.59 -10.94
N ALA A 161 5.04 -5.33 -9.65
CA ALA A 161 5.63 -6.33 -8.76
C ALA A 161 4.70 -7.47 -8.29
N TYR A 162 3.37 -7.34 -8.43
CA TYR A 162 2.43 -8.36 -7.96
C TYR A 162 1.92 -9.30 -9.06
N GLY A 163 2.22 -8.99 -10.32
CA GLY A 163 1.52 -9.62 -11.45
C GLY A 163 0.02 -9.31 -11.42
N GLY A 164 -0.77 -10.02 -12.24
CA GLY A 164 -2.23 -9.87 -12.25
C GLY A 164 -2.97 -11.19 -12.21
N GLY A 165 -4.24 -11.16 -11.79
CA GLY A 165 -5.14 -12.32 -11.85
C GLY A 165 -5.48 -12.72 -13.28
N GLU A 166 -5.92 -13.96 -13.50
CA GLU A 166 -6.23 -14.48 -14.84
C GLU A 166 -7.28 -13.66 -15.61
N THR A 167 -8.15 -12.95 -14.88
CA THR A 167 -9.23 -12.14 -15.46
C THR A 167 -8.89 -10.66 -15.64
N SER A 168 -7.89 -10.14 -14.93
CA SER A 168 -7.51 -8.71 -15.01
C SER A 168 -7.12 -8.26 -16.42
N PRO A 169 -6.37 -9.06 -17.21
CA PRO A 169 -6.09 -8.71 -18.60
C PRO A 169 -7.33 -8.51 -19.47
N GLN A 170 -8.46 -9.15 -19.13
CA GLN A 170 -9.71 -9.01 -19.89
C GLN A 170 -10.33 -7.64 -19.61
N ALA A 171 -10.33 -7.20 -18.35
CA ALA A 171 -10.77 -5.86 -17.97
C ALA A 171 -9.86 -4.75 -18.57
N ILE A 172 -8.54 -4.95 -18.55
CA ILE A 172 -7.59 -4.01 -19.17
C ILE A 172 -7.81 -3.90 -20.67
N LEU A 173 -8.01 -5.02 -21.38
CA LEU A 173 -8.26 -4.97 -22.82
C LEU A 173 -9.62 -4.35 -23.15
N ALA A 174 -10.64 -4.58 -22.31
CA ALA A 174 -11.96 -3.99 -22.47
C ALA A 174 -11.96 -2.46 -22.30
N SER A 175 -11.02 -1.91 -21.52
CA SER A 175 -10.86 -0.46 -21.37
C SER A 175 -10.29 0.23 -22.62
N PHE A 176 -9.64 -0.52 -23.52
CA PHE A 176 -9.06 0.03 -24.74
C PHE A 176 -10.12 0.26 -25.82
N THR A 177 -10.67 1.47 -25.86
CA THR A 177 -11.70 1.88 -26.83
C THR A 177 -11.36 3.22 -27.47
N ASN A 178 -11.90 3.49 -28.68
CA ASN A 178 -11.79 4.79 -29.35
C ASN A 178 -12.93 5.75 -29.02
N GLN A 179 -13.97 5.25 -28.34
CA GLN A 179 -15.05 6.05 -27.79
C GLN A 179 -15.21 5.73 -26.31
N LEU A 180 -15.19 6.76 -25.47
CA LEU A 180 -15.42 6.64 -24.03
C LEU A 180 -16.78 7.18 -23.65
N THR A 181 -17.44 6.48 -22.75
CA THR A 181 -18.59 7.01 -22.00
C THR A 181 -18.04 7.65 -20.73
N CYS A 182 -18.32 8.94 -20.53
CA CYS A 182 -17.81 9.72 -19.40
C CYS A 182 -18.91 10.58 -18.77
N TRP A 183 -18.69 11.03 -17.54
CA TRP A 183 -19.55 12.00 -16.85
C TRP A 183 -19.07 13.42 -17.14
N ARG A 184 -19.89 14.21 -17.85
CA ARG A 184 -19.58 15.60 -18.24
C ARG A 184 -20.82 16.48 -18.20
N ALA A 185 -20.65 17.69 -17.67
CA ALA A 185 -21.74 18.65 -17.48
C ALA A 185 -22.97 18.02 -16.78
N GLY A 186 -22.74 17.18 -15.76
CA GLY A 186 -23.78 16.52 -14.98
C GLY A 186 -24.59 15.46 -15.74
N SER A 187 -24.04 14.93 -16.85
CA SER A 187 -24.71 13.91 -17.63
C SER A 187 -23.72 12.93 -18.27
N ARG A 188 -24.20 11.74 -18.62
CA ARG A 188 -23.43 10.76 -19.38
C ARG A 188 -23.26 11.22 -20.83
N GLN A 189 -22.02 11.28 -21.29
CA GLN A 189 -21.68 11.64 -22.68
C GLN A 189 -20.76 10.62 -23.31
N LYS A 190 -20.93 10.39 -24.62
CA LYS A 190 -19.99 9.61 -25.44
C LYS A 190 -19.06 10.56 -26.18
N ILE A 191 -17.76 10.41 -25.95
CA ILE A 191 -16.73 11.24 -26.57
C ILE A 191 -15.70 10.38 -27.29
N GLY A 192 -14.94 10.99 -28.21
CA GLY A 192 -13.70 10.39 -28.68
C GLY A 192 -12.72 10.22 -27.52
N THR A 193 -12.03 9.09 -27.47
CA THR A 193 -11.07 8.82 -26.39
C THR A 193 -9.93 9.83 -26.40
N PRO A 194 -9.72 10.59 -25.31
CA PRO A 194 -8.77 11.70 -25.27
C PRO A 194 -7.34 11.19 -25.03
N TRP A 195 -6.81 10.41 -25.97
CA TRP A 195 -5.53 9.72 -25.82
C TRP A 195 -4.35 10.65 -25.52
N GLN A 196 -4.34 11.87 -26.05
CA GLN A 196 -3.19 12.79 -26.01
C GLN A 196 -3.63 14.24 -25.72
N ASP A 197 -4.63 14.43 -24.87
CA ASP A 197 -5.05 15.77 -24.44
C ASP A 197 -4.13 16.36 -23.35
N GLY A 198 -4.45 17.54 -22.80
CA GLY A 198 -3.64 18.20 -21.77
C GLY A 198 -3.47 17.41 -20.46
N HIS A 199 -4.18 16.29 -20.27
CA HIS A 199 -4.15 15.48 -19.06
C HIS A 199 -3.60 14.06 -19.30
N HIS A 200 -3.03 13.79 -20.47
CA HIS A 200 -2.49 12.46 -20.81
C HIS A 200 -1.22 12.10 -20.04
N GLN A 201 -0.60 13.04 -19.33
CA GLN A 201 0.56 12.81 -18.48
C GLN A 201 0.33 13.28 -17.06
N PHE A 202 0.89 12.57 -16.10
CA PHE A 202 0.81 12.92 -14.68
C PHE A 202 2.03 12.42 -13.91
N THR A 203 2.42 13.14 -12.87
CA THR A 203 3.55 12.78 -12.00
C THR A 203 3.01 12.28 -10.67
N PHE A 204 3.05 10.96 -10.48
CA PHE A 204 2.70 10.33 -9.20
C PHE A 204 3.80 10.53 -8.14
N PRO A 205 3.50 10.31 -6.85
CA PRO A 205 4.52 10.25 -5.80
C PRO A 205 5.64 9.28 -6.16
N ALA A 206 6.85 9.56 -5.68
CA ALA A 206 8.07 8.81 -6.00
C ALA A 206 8.43 8.69 -7.51
N GLN A 207 7.67 9.29 -8.45
CA GLN A 207 8.00 9.29 -9.87
C GLN A 207 8.70 10.59 -10.27
N LYS A 208 9.85 10.49 -10.93
CA LYS A 208 10.63 11.66 -11.35
C LYS A 208 10.12 12.35 -12.60
N LYS A 209 9.49 11.57 -13.46
CA LYS A 209 9.01 12.03 -14.76
C LYS A 209 7.51 11.77 -14.81
N PRO A 210 6.76 12.63 -15.51
CA PRO A 210 5.38 12.31 -15.83
C PRO A 210 5.31 10.97 -16.55
N VAL A 211 4.27 10.19 -16.25
CA VAL A 211 3.96 8.94 -16.94
C VAL A 211 2.73 9.15 -17.80
N ASP A 212 2.66 8.44 -18.93
CA ASP A 212 1.48 8.46 -19.78
C ASP A 212 0.32 7.73 -19.11
N LEU A 213 -0.88 8.31 -19.24
CA LEU A 213 -2.12 7.83 -18.64
C LEU A 213 -3.08 7.34 -19.72
N ILE A 214 -3.71 6.19 -19.46
CA ILE A 214 -4.76 5.62 -20.28
C ILE A 214 -6.11 6.05 -19.72
N PRO A 215 -6.93 6.80 -20.48
CA PRO A 215 -8.29 7.14 -20.06
C PRO A 215 -9.21 5.93 -20.20
N PHE A 216 -10.16 5.77 -19.28
CA PHE A 216 -11.09 4.64 -19.28
C PHE A 216 -12.51 5.07 -18.87
N ALA A 217 -13.49 4.24 -19.23
CA ALA A 217 -14.88 4.45 -18.88
C ALA A 217 -15.14 3.87 -17.49
N THR A 218 -15.03 4.73 -16.48
CA THR A 218 -15.10 4.32 -15.08
C THR A 218 -16.53 3.91 -14.68
N PRO A 219 -16.74 2.83 -13.91
CA PRO A 219 -18.08 2.40 -13.51
C PRO A 219 -18.88 3.41 -12.68
N GLU A 220 -18.22 4.34 -11.98
CA GLU A 220 -18.85 5.46 -11.28
C GLU A 220 -19.76 6.29 -12.21
N VAL A 221 -19.51 6.30 -13.52
CA VAL A 221 -20.39 6.97 -14.49
C VAL A 221 -21.81 6.39 -14.46
N ALA A 222 -21.97 5.08 -14.22
CA ALA A 222 -23.30 4.48 -14.11
C ALA A 222 -24.01 4.86 -12.81
N GLY A 223 -23.27 4.93 -11.70
CA GLY A 223 -23.86 5.34 -10.43
C GLY A 223 -24.22 6.83 -10.41
N LEU A 224 -23.40 7.71 -10.99
CA LEU A 224 -23.69 9.14 -11.11
C LEU A 224 -24.91 9.47 -12.00
N ASP A 225 -25.19 8.65 -13.00
CA ASP A 225 -26.35 8.78 -13.89
C ASP A 225 -27.66 8.27 -13.24
N SER A 226 -27.56 7.69 -12.05
CA SER A 226 -28.70 7.18 -11.30
C SER A 226 -29.48 8.32 -10.63
N VAL A 227 -30.79 8.17 -10.55
CA VAL A 227 -31.66 9.06 -9.74
C VAL A 227 -31.44 8.91 -8.23
N HIS A 228 -30.60 7.97 -7.81
CA HIS A 228 -30.32 7.63 -6.41
C HIS A 228 -28.97 8.15 -5.90
N VAL A 229 -28.29 9.02 -6.66
CA VAL A 229 -27.10 9.74 -6.17
C VAL A 229 -27.46 10.51 -4.91
N ALA A 230 -26.59 10.46 -3.91
CA ALA A 230 -26.82 11.18 -2.66
C ALA A 230 -26.86 12.70 -2.90
N ASP A 231 -27.84 13.36 -2.29
CA ASP A 231 -28.15 14.79 -2.53
C ASP A 231 -27.02 15.75 -2.13
N ASP A 232 -26.06 15.28 -1.34
CA ASP A 232 -24.92 16.06 -0.87
C ASP A 232 -23.75 16.13 -1.87
N LEU A 233 -23.89 15.50 -3.04
CA LEU A 233 -22.84 15.38 -4.04
C LEU A 233 -23.11 16.28 -5.26
N ASP A 234 -22.29 17.32 -5.46
CA ASP A 234 -22.26 18.11 -6.70
C ASP A 234 -21.07 17.70 -7.58
N ILE A 235 -21.26 16.64 -8.38
CA ILE A 235 -20.26 16.14 -9.32
C ILE A 235 -20.78 16.38 -10.74
N LYS A 236 -20.15 17.31 -11.47
CA LYS A 236 -20.51 17.66 -12.86
C LYS A 236 -19.56 17.05 -13.87
N GLN A 237 -18.33 16.75 -13.47
CA GLN A 237 -17.34 16.15 -14.34
C GLN A 237 -16.41 15.21 -13.58
N LEU A 238 -16.17 14.03 -14.16
CA LEU A 238 -15.20 13.07 -13.66
C LEU A 238 -14.29 12.61 -14.80
N ASP A 239 -12.99 12.86 -14.67
CA ASP A 239 -11.96 12.37 -15.59
C ASP A 239 -11.10 11.30 -14.90
N SER A 240 -11.28 10.04 -15.28
CA SER A 240 -10.58 8.89 -14.69
C SER A 240 -9.55 8.30 -15.65
N ARG A 241 -8.31 8.14 -15.16
CA ARG A 241 -7.20 7.60 -15.96
C ARG A 241 -6.24 6.79 -15.12
N TYR A 242 -5.57 5.82 -15.73
CA TYR A 242 -4.61 4.98 -15.03
C TYR A 242 -3.28 4.83 -15.76
N HIS A 243 -2.26 4.41 -15.02
CA HIS A 243 -0.98 3.92 -15.50
C HIS A 243 -0.71 2.54 -14.91
N ILE A 244 -0.32 1.58 -15.75
CA ILE A 244 0.25 0.30 -15.32
C ILE A 244 1.69 0.26 -15.80
N GLN A 245 2.64 -0.02 -14.91
CA GLN A 245 4.05 -0.07 -15.27
C GLN A 245 4.30 -1.01 -16.46
N HIS A 246 5.06 -0.54 -17.44
CA HIS A 246 5.34 -1.20 -18.73
C HIS A 246 4.18 -1.29 -19.74
N LEU A 247 2.97 -0.83 -19.41
CA LEU A 247 1.89 -0.68 -20.37
C LEU A 247 1.93 0.71 -21.00
N THR A 248 2.16 0.80 -22.30
CA THR A 248 2.29 2.09 -22.99
C THR A 248 0.95 2.59 -23.53
N LEU A 249 0.78 3.91 -23.52
CA LEU A 249 -0.36 4.59 -24.13
C LEU A 249 -0.49 4.29 -25.63
N GLY A 250 0.64 4.25 -26.34
CA GLY A 250 0.67 3.92 -27.76
C GLY A 250 0.15 2.51 -28.06
N PHE A 251 0.47 1.53 -27.20
CA PHE A 251 -0.06 0.18 -27.32
C PHE A 251 -1.59 0.16 -27.07
N ALA A 252 -2.07 0.81 -26.01
CA ALA A 252 -3.51 0.90 -25.71
C ALA A 252 -4.29 1.53 -26.88
N LYS A 253 -3.79 2.65 -27.42
CA LYS A 253 -4.36 3.35 -28.59
C LYS A 253 -4.29 2.53 -29.88
N PHE A 254 -3.29 1.66 -30.02
CA PHE A 254 -3.24 0.72 -31.15
C PHE A 254 -4.32 -0.35 -31.01
N MET A 255 -4.42 -0.97 -29.82
CA MET A 255 -5.38 -2.03 -29.54
C MET A 255 -6.84 -1.55 -29.65
N SER A 256 -7.13 -0.31 -29.27
CA SER A 256 -8.48 0.26 -29.33
C SER A 256 -9.07 0.35 -30.74
N LYS A 257 -8.25 0.29 -31.79
CA LYS A 257 -8.69 0.26 -33.19
C LYS A 257 -9.26 -1.09 -33.61
N TYR A 258 -9.03 -2.14 -32.82
CA TYR A 258 -9.46 -3.50 -33.14
C TYR A 258 -10.57 -3.94 -32.21
N ARG A 259 -11.72 -4.30 -32.79
CA ARG A 259 -12.72 -5.11 -32.08
C ARG A 259 -12.29 -6.56 -32.16
N LEU A 260 -11.65 -7.05 -31.11
CA LEU A 260 -11.23 -8.43 -31.01
C LEU A 260 -12.45 -9.33 -30.77
N GLY A 261 -12.62 -10.37 -31.59
CA GLY A 261 -13.56 -11.46 -31.28
C GLY A 261 -13.07 -12.31 -30.10
N GLU A 262 -13.95 -13.14 -29.52
CA GLU A 262 -13.65 -13.90 -28.29
C GLU A 262 -12.32 -14.68 -28.34
N ARG A 263 -12.02 -15.37 -29.44
CA ARG A 263 -10.78 -16.15 -29.59
C ARG A 263 -9.52 -15.27 -29.53
N LYS A 264 -9.54 -14.10 -30.18
CA LYS A 264 -8.41 -13.17 -30.16
C LYS A 264 -8.29 -12.49 -28.79
N ASN A 265 -9.41 -12.13 -28.16
CA ASN A 265 -9.43 -11.63 -26.79
C ASN A 265 -8.78 -12.62 -25.83
N ALA A 266 -9.19 -13.89 -25.84
CA ALA A 266 -8.59 -14.92 -25.00
C ALA A 266 -7.07 -15.08 -25.23
N PHE A 267 -6.63 -15.03 -26.49
CA PHE A 267 -5.20 -15.07 -26.82
C PHE A 267 -4.42 -13.89 -26.22
N PHE A 268 -4.88 -12.65 -26.43
CA PHE A 268 -4.23 -11.46 -25.89
C PHE A 268 -4.29 -11.42 -24.37
N SER A 269 -5.42 -11.79 -23.76
CA SER A 269 -5.54 -11.87 -22.29
C SER A 269 -4.54 -12.86 -21.70
N ASN A 270 -4.38 -14.04 -22.30
CA ASN A 270 -3.39 -15.03 -21.86
C ASN A 270 -1.95 -14.52 -22.06
N MET A 271 -1.67 -13.83 -23.16
CA MET A 271 -0.37 -13.20 -23.39
C MET A 271 -0.07 -12.15 -22.30
N PHE A 272 -1.04 -11.27 -21.99
CA PHE A 272 -0.93 -10.25 -20.96
C PHE A 272 -0.71 -10.86 -19.58
N PHE A 273 -1.47 -11.90 -19.23
CA PHE A 273 -1.31 -12.64 -17.99
C PHE A 273 0.12 -13.19 -17.86
N ASN A 274 0.57 -13.96 -18.86
CA ASN A 274 1.90 -14.56 -18.85
C ASN A 274 3.02 -13.52 -18.82
N ASN A 275 2.88 -12.40 -19.54
CA ASN A 275 3.84 -11.31 -19.49
C ASN A 275 3.84 -10.62 -18.13
N GLY A 276 2.67 -10.34 -17.53
CA GLY A 276 2.57 -9.80 -16.18
C GLY A 276 3.23 -10.71 -15.14
N GLN A 277 3.04 -12.02 -15.25
CA GLN A 277 3.70 -13.00 -14.39
C GLN A 277 5.22 -13.07 -14.56
N LYS A 278 5.76 -12.71 -15.73
CA LYS A 278 7.21 -12.56 -15.97
C LYS A 278 7.75 -11.22 -15.50
N LEU A 279 6.95 -10.16 -15.60
CA LEU A 279 7.35 -8.81 -15.21
C LEU A 279 7.61 -8.74 -13.71
N LYS A 280 6.79 -9.38 -12.87
CA LYS A 280 6.90 -9.33 -11.40
C LYS A 280 8.29 -9.68 -10.84
N THR A 281 9.09 -10.47 -11.55
CA THR A 281 10.43 -10.88 -11.12
C THR A 281 11.53 -9.96 -11.61
N LYS A 282 11.22 -8.90 -12.36
CA LYS A 282 12.21 -7.92 -12.78
C LYS A 282 12.65 -7.06 -11.60
N LYS A 283 13.94 -6.72 -11.59
CA LYS A 283 14.55 -5.90 -10.53
C LYS A 283 13.94 -4.50 -10.41
N ASP A 284 13.41 -3.95 -11.49
CA ASP A 284 12.79 -2.63 -11.54
C ASP A 284 11.26 -2.64 -11.40
N SER A 285 10.66 -3.79 -11.11
CA SER A 285 9.21 -3.89 -10.90
C SER A 285 8.80 -3.16 -9.64
N ASP A 286 8.09 -2.06 -9.83
CA ASP A 286 7.60 -1.19 -8.78
C ASP A 286 6.50 -1.94 -8.00
N PRO A 287 6.58 -2.06 -6.67
CA PRO A 287 5.53 -2.62 -5.84
C PRO A 287 4.52 -1.56 -5.37
N ASP A 288 4.64 -0.32 -5.82
CA ASP A 288 3.76 0.75 -5.37
C ASP A 288 2.42 0.74 -6.12
N THR A 289 1.36 1.04 -5.37
CA THR A 289 0.08 1.50 -5.92
C THR A 289 -0.20 2.91 -5.40
N CYS A 290 -0.76 3.76 -6.26
CA CYS A 290 -1.24 5.09 -5.87
C CYS A 290 -2.62 5.32 -6.47
N LEU A 291 -3.53 5.88 -5.67
CA LEU A 291 -4.79 6.43 -6.13
C LEU A 291 -4.87 7.86 -5.61
N TRP A 292 -5.11 8.79 -6.53
CA TRP A 292 -5.17 10.21 -6.25
C TRP A 292 -6.42 10.80 -6.89
N VAL A 293 -7.31 11.34 -6.07
CA VAL A 293 -8.53 12.02 -6.49
C VAL A 293 -8.43 13.49 -6.11
N TYR A 294 -8.73 14.40 -7.03
CA TYR A 294 -8.55 15.84 -6.78
C TYR A 294 -9.52 16.72 -7.57
N PRO A 295 -9.81 17.94 -7.08
CA PRO A 295 -10.69 18.89 -7.77
C PRO A 295 -9.93 19.77 -8.78
N ASP A 296 -10.64 20.27 -9.80
CA ASP A 296 -10.26 21.41 -10.66
C ASP A 296 -8.81 21.42 -11.20
N ASN A 297 -8.23 20.26 -11.52
CA ASN A 297 -6.83 20.14 -11.94
C ASN A 297 -5.81 20.62 -10.89
N ASN A 298 -6.17 20.57 -9.61
CA ASN A 298 -5.32 20.91 -8.47
C ASN A 298 -5.04 19.68 -7.59
N PRO A 299 -4.04 18.85 -7.93
CA PRO A 299 -3.70 17.64 -7.16
C PRO A 299 -3.46 17.89 -5.68
N HIS A 300 -2.91 19.06 -5.30
CA HIS A 300 -2.62 19.40 -3.90
C HIS A 300 -3.86 19.64 -3.04
N ALA A 301 -5.01 19.92 -3.65
CA ALA A 301 -6.29 20.01 -2.96
C ALA A 301 -7.04 18.66 -2.91
N GLY A 302 -6.38 17.58 -3.33
CA GLY A 302 -6.97 16.25 -3.40
C GLY A 302 -6.76 15.39 -2.17
N LEU A 303 -7.28 14.17 -2.28
CA LEU A 303 -7.05 13.05 -1.39
C LEU A 303 -6.25 11.99 -2.12
N MET A 304 -5.37 11.31 -1.39
CA MET A 304 -4.49 10.30 -1.94
C MET A 304 -4.36 9.11 -1.01
N LEU A 305 -4.09 7.96 -1.62
CA LEU A 305 -3.50 6.80 -0.96
C LEU A 305 -2.26 6.38 -1.77
N HIS A 306 -1.22 5.92 -1.07
CA HIS A 306 0.03 5.51 -1.68
C HIS A 306 0.75 4.51 -0.79
N GLY A 307 1.28 3.43 -1.37
CA GLY A 307 2.22 2.58 -0.68
C GLY A 307 2.51 1.26 -1.38
N VAL A 308 3.23 0.40 -0.68
CA VAL A 308 3.69 -0.93 -1.10
C VAL A 308 2.55 -1.93 -0.93
N VAL A 309 1.58 -1.85 -1.83
CA VAL A 309 0.36 -2.67 -1.82
C VAL A 309 -0.11 -2.90 -3.25
N SER A 310 -0.79 -4.01 -3.50
CA SER A 310 -1.39 -4.30 -4.82
C SER A 310 -2.81 -3.75 -4.94
N SER A 311 -3.24 -3.42 -6.15
CA SER A 311 -4.65 -3.05 -6.42
C SER A 311 -5.64 -4.18 -6.10
N TYR A 312 -5.23 -5.45 -6.21
CA TYR A 312 -6.04 -6.61 -5.82
C TYR A 312 -6.27 -6.67 -4.31
N GLU A 313 -5.26 -6.30 -3.53
CA GLU A 313 -5.37 -6.26 -2.09
C GLU A 313 -6.23 -5.10 -1.62
N LEU A 314 -6.07 -3.91 -2.22
CA LEU A 314 -6.97 -2.78 -1.98
C LEU A 314 -8.42 -3.13 -2.33
N THR A 315 -8.62 -3.86 -3.43
CA THR A 315 -9.95 -4.38 -3.83
C THR A 315 -10.51 -5.36 -2.80
N ALA A 316 -9.70 -6.31 -2.33
CA ALA A 316 -10.12 -7.27 -1.33
C ALA A 316 -10.43 -6.61 0.02
N LYS A 317 -9.61 -5.66 0.46
CA LYS A 317 -9.83 -4.88 1.69
C LYS A 317 -11.13 -4.09 1.62
N MET A 318 -11.41 -3.39 0.51
CA MET A 318 -12.67 -2.66 0.35
C MET A 318 -13.90 -3.59 0.36
N ALA A 319 -13.81 -4.76 -0.27
CA ALA A 319 -14.88 -5.75 -0.21
C ALA A 319 -15.10 -6.26 1.23
N CYS A 320 -14.03 -6.50 1.99
CA CYS A 320 -14.13 -6.89 3.40
C CYS A 320 -14.70 -5.77 4.28
N VAL A 321 -14.34 -4.51 4.01
CA VAL A 321 -14.94 -3.32 4.65
C VAL A 321 -16.46 -3.30 4.46
N ALA A 322 -16.93 -3.57 3.23
CA ALA A 322 -18.36 -3.65 2.96
C ALA A 322 -19.04 -4.83 3.69
N VAL A 323 -18.38 -5.99 3.76
CA VAL A 323 -18.87 -7.15 4.53
C VAL A 323 -18.93 -6.84 6.04
N GLU A 324 -17.88 -6.25 6.62
CA GLU A 324 -17.82 -5.88 8.03
C GLU A 324 -18.89 -4.83 8.38
N SER A 325 -19.10 -3.86 7.49
CA SER A 325 -20.18 -2.88 7.63
C SER A 325 -21.56 -3.53 7.57
N TRP A 326 -21.74 -4.54 6.71
CA TRP A 326 -22.97 -5.33 6.66
C TRP A 326 -23.19 -6.16 7.93
N LEU A 327 -22.14 -6.80 8.47
CA LEU A 327 -22.19 -7.53 9.75
C LEU A 327 -22.59 -6.60 10.90
N ASN A 328 -22.12 -5.36 10.87
CA ASN A 328 -22.43 -4.33 11.86
C ASN A 328 -23.74 -3.57 11.59
N ASN A 329 -24.57 -4.06 10.65
CA ASN A 329 -25.87 -3.47 10.30
C ASN A 329 -25.81 -1.99 9.87
N VAL A 330 -24.72 -1.57 9.24
CA VAL A 330 -24.52 -0.17 8.79
C VAL A 330 -25.52 0.22 7.67
N PHE A 331 -26.04 -0.76 6.92
CA PHE A 331 -26.86 -0.54 5.72
C PHE A 331 -28.37 -0.73 5.94
N THR A 332 -28.88 -0.65 7.18
CA THR A 332 -30.29 -0.98 7.52
C THR A 332 -31.36 -0.19 6.76
N THR A 333 -31.01 0.96 6.19
CA THR A 333 -31.90 1.84 5.41
C THR A 333 -31.58 1.86 3.91
N SER A 334 -30.63 1.04 3.45
CA SER A 334 -30.02 1.15 2.12
C SER A 334 -30.43 0.02 1.16
N TYR A 335 -31.62 -0.58 1.32
CA TYR A 335 -32.11 -1.64 0.42
C TYR A 335 -32.10 -1.21 -1.05
N GLY A 336 -32.11 -2.21 -1.94
CA GLY A 336 -31.93 -2.03 -3.36
C GLY A 336 -30.49 -2.24 -3.80
N VAL A 337 -30.19 -1.77 -5.01
CA VAL A 337 -28.82 -1.74 -5.53
C VAL A 337 -28.19 -0.40 -5.16
N LYS A 338 -27.00 -0.43 -4.54
CA LYS A 338 -26.26 0.77 -4.11
C LYS A 338 -24.79 0.68 -4.51
N ALA A 339 -24.30 1.74 -5.15
CA ALA A 339 -22.88 2.06 -5.22
C ALA A 339 -22.52 3.06 -4.11
N VAL A 340 -21.23 3.36 -3.91
CA VAL A 340 -20.77 4.24 -2.81
C VAL A 340 -21.43 5.62 -2.86
N GLU A 341 -21.58 6.21 -4.04
CA GLU A 341 -22.23 7.51 -4.29
C GLU A 341 -23.75 7.52 -4.04
N HIS A 342 -24.37 6.36 -3.81
CA HIS A 342 -25.79 6.24 -3.44
C HIS A 342 -26.00 6.11 -1.92
N LEU A 343 -24.91 5.92 -1.17
CA LEU A 343 -24.97 5.74 0.28
C LEU A 343 -25.00 7.10 0.99
N PRO A 344 -25.71 7.23 2.13
CA PRO A 344 -25.66 8.44 2.95
C PRO A 344 -24.25 8.78 3.41
N TYR A 345 -23.98 10.07 3.65
CA TYR A 345 -22.66 10.54 4.09
C TYR A 345 -22.14 9.80 5.34
N GLU A 346 -22.99 9.60 6.34
CA GLU A 346 -22.63 8.87 7.57
C GLU A 346 -22.18 7.43 7.27
N THR A 347 -22.87 6.73 6.36
CA THR A 347 -22.45 5.40 5.91
C THR A 347 -21.10 5.45 5.21
N ARG A 348 -20.85 6.45 4.34
CA ARG A 348 -19.55 6.60 3.66
C ARG A 348 -18.43 6.90 4.65
N GLN A 349 -18.69 7.67 5.71
CA GLN A 349 -17.73 7.88 6.81
C GLN A 349 -17.42 6.60 7.57
N ILE A 350 -18.43 5.79 7.88
CA ILE A 350 -18.21 4.47 8.51
C ILE A 350 -17.34 3.60 7.59
N LEU A 351 -17.60 3.57 6.29
CA LEU A 351 -16.76 2.82 5.34
C LEU A 351 -15.31 3.32 5.32
N LEU A 352 -15.07 4.63 5.32
CA LEU A 352 -13.73 5.21 5.41
C LEU A 352 -13.02 4.86 6.73
N GLN A 353 -13.74 4.91 7.86
CA GLN A 353 -13.21 4.56 9.17
C GLN A 353 -12.89 3.07 9.27
N THR A 354 -13.77 2.20 8.78
CA THR A 354 -13.52 0.76 8.72
C THR A 354 -12.35 0.47 7.77
N LEU A 355 -12.23 1.15 6.62
CA LEU A 355 -11.08 1.00 5.72
C LEU A 355 -9.75 1.33 6.41
N ALA A 356 -9.72 2.34 7.28
CA ALA A 356 -8.55 2.66 8.11
C ALA A 356 -8.19 1.54 9.10
N GLN A 357 -9.18 0.81 9.64
CA GLN A 357 -8.95 -0.40 10.44
C GLN A 357 -8.38 -1.54 9.60
N TYR A 358 -8.56 -1.51 8.28
CA TYR A 358 -7.89 -2.43 7.34
C TYR A 358 -6.45 -2.01 6.98
N GLY A 359 -5.90 -1.01 7.68
CA GLY A 359 -4.57 -0.45 7.41
C GLY A 359 -4.50 0.35 6.10
N VAL A 360 -5.65 0.80 5.57
CA VAL A 360 -5.73 1.61 4.35
C VAL A 360 -6.24 2.99 4.74
N THR A 361 -5.33 3.95 4.83
CA THR A 361 -5.66 5.32 5.21
C THR A 361 -5.48 6.29 4.05
N VAL A 362 -6.37 7.28 4.01
CA VAL A 362 -6.36 8.35 3.03
C VAL A 362 -5.73 9.58 3.66
N ARG A 363 -4.88 10.30 2.92
CA ARG A 363 -4.29 11.57 3.36
C ARG A 363 -4.61 12.69 2.37
N HIS A 364 -4.70 13.91 2.88
CA HIS A 364 -4.73 15.10 2.02
C HIS A 364 -3.41 15.25 1.28
N ALA A 365 -3.50 15.76 0.04
CA ALA A 365 -2.38 15.84 -0.87
C ALA A 365 -1.49 17.10 -0.75
N ASP A 366 -1.68 17.86 0.33
CA ASP A 366 -0.93 19.08 0.58
C ASP A 366 0.48 18.82 1.14
N LYS A 367 1.30 19.88 1.21
CA LYS A 367 2.68 19.79 1.69
C LYS A 367 2.81 19.59 3.19
N GLN A 368 1.77 19.87 3.98
CA GLN A 368 1.80 19.69 5.44
C GLN A 368 1.64 18.22 5.81
N ASN A 369 0.90 17.46 5.00
CA ASN A 369 0.60 16.05 5.22
C ASN A 369 1.62 15.06 4.59
N PHE A 370 2.65 15.57 3.90
CA PHE A 370 3.71 14.75 3.30
C PHE A 370 5.11 15.13 3.76
N HIS A 371 5.69 14.31 4.62
CA HIS A 371 7.15 14.27 4.74
C HIS A 371 7.76 13.69 3.47
N GLN A 372 8.93 14.18 3.08
CA GLN A 372 9.63 13.71 1.87
C GLN A 372 9.86 12.19 1.88
N ALA A 373 10.06 11.58 3.06
CA ALA A 373 10.23 10.14 3.19
C ALA A 373 8.94 9.35 2.87
N ASP A 374 7.77 9.86 3.27
CA ASP A 374 6.47 9.23 2.99
C ASP A 374 6.10 9.33 1.49
N GLN A 375 6.63 10.33 0.79
CA GLN A 375 6.44 10.46 -0.66
C GLN A 375 7.20 9.40 -1.46
N GLU A 376 8.20 8.75 -0.88
CA GLU A 376 9.08 7.81 -1.58
C GLU A 376 8.56 6.38 -1.61
N PHE A 377 7.87 5.96 -0.54
CA PHE A 377 7.39 4.59 -0.35
C PHE A 377 5.93 4.49 0.12
N GLY A 378 5.28 5.62 0.39
CA GLY A 378 3.92 5.67 0.90
C GLY A 378 3.76 5.20 2.33
N TRP A 379 2.50 5.13 2.78
CA TRP A 379 2.11 4.82 4.16
C TRP A 379 1.17 3.61 4.28
N ILE A 380 0.93 2.92 3.16
CA ILE A 380 0.08 1.72 3.12
C ILE A 380 0.94 0.51 2.80
N ASP A 381 0.79 -0.54 3.59
CA ASP A 381 1.50 -1.80 3.40
C ASP A 381 0.53 -2.95 3.10
N SER A 382 1.08 -4.00 2.49
CA SER A 382 0.42 -5.31 2.45
C SER A 382 0.50 -5.97 3.82
N VAL A 383 -0.62 -5.99 4.55
CA VAL A 383 -0.69 -6.46 5.94
C VAL A 383 -2.03 -7.15 6.22
N SER A 384 -1.98 -8.20 7.04
CA SER A 384 -3.12 -8.96 7.57
C SER A 384 -3.18 -8.82 9.11
N SER A 385 -4.18 -9.45 9.76
CA SER A 385 -4.26 -9.48 11.23
C SER A 385 -3.22 -10.39 11.89
N GLU A 386 -2.41 -11.13 11.11
CA GLU A 386 -1.31 -11.94 11.65
C GLU A 386 0.01 -11.13 11.74
N PRO A 387 0.72 -11.12 12.88
CA PRO A 387 1.97 -10.36 13.03
C PRO A 387 3.06 -10.77 12.04
N SER A 388 3.06 -12.03 11.59
CA SER A 388 3.96 -12.57 10.57
C SER A 388 3.86 -11.85 9.22
N SER A 389 2.73 -11.18 8.95
CA SER A 389 2.52 -10.41 7.72
C SER A 389 3.12 -9.01 7.77
N LEU A 390 3.58 -8.53 8.93
CA LEU A 390 4.25 -7.24 9.04
C LEU A 390 5.55 -7.25 8.23
N ARG A 391 5.71 -6.21 7.41
CA ARG A 391 6.88 -6.02 6.55
C ARG A 391 8.17 -6.15 7.37
N ASN A 392 9.08 -6.99 6.91
CA ASN A 392 10.42 -7.18 7.47
C ASN A 392 10.46 -7.55 8.97
N LEU A 393 9.45 -8.25 9.51
CA LEU A 393 9.44 -8.71 10.90
C LEU A 393 10.75 -9.42 11.28
N GLY A 394 11.47 -8.86 12.25
CA GLY A 394 12.75 -9.40 12.73
C GLY A 394 13.94 -9.26 11.77
N PHE A 395 13.74 -8.72 10.56
CA PHE A 395 14.80 -8.43 9.61
C PHE A 395 15.32 -7.01 9.79
N ASN A 396 16.54 -6.79 9.32
CA ASN A 396 17.20 -5.49 9.38
C ASN A 396 17.87 -5.15 8.05
N TRP A 397 18.55 -4.01 8.00
CA TRP A 397 19.19 -3.51 6.79
C TRP A 397 20.15 -4.52 6.13
N TYR A 398 20.82 -5.35 6.93
CA TYR A 398 21.80 -6.33 6.46
C TYR A 398 21.24 -7.75 6.26
N THR A 399 20.03 -8.03 6.76
CA THR A 399 19.40 -9.36 6.67
C THR A 399 18.16 -9.40 5.79
N VAL A 400 17.63 -8.23 5.40
CA VAL A 400 16.54 -8.15 4.43
C VAL A 400 17.01 -8.65 3.06
N SER A 401 16.24 -9.54 2.44
CA SER A 401 16.66 -10.22 1.21
C SER A 401 16.49 -9.36 -0.05
N ASN A 402 15.50 -8.46 -0.07
CA ASN A 402 15.18 -7.61 -1.21
C ASN A 402 14.83 -6.21 -0.77
N GLN A 403 15.53 -5.21 -1.32
CA GLN A 403 15.20 -3.80 -1.12
C GLN A 403 14.22 -3.27 -2.16
N HIS A 404 13.56 -2.17 -1.84
CA HIS A 404 12.74 -1.45 -2.82
C HIS A 404 13.57 -1.16 -4.09
N PRO A 405 13.04 -1.37 -5.31
CA PRO A 405 13.77 -1.11 -6.57
C PRO A 405 14.33 0.31 -6.68
N LYS A 406 13.66 1.29 -6.04
CA LYS A 406 14.06 2.70 -6.02
C LYS A 406 15.17 3.00 -5.00
N MET A 407 15.42 2.14 -4.02
CA MET A 407 16.24 2.42 -2.83
C MET A 407 17.63 2.97 -3.17
N ALA A 408 18.42 2.20 -3.93
CA ALA A 408 19.80 2.60 -4.27
C ALA A 408 19.87 3.95 -5.00
N LYS A 409 18.88 4.24 -5.85
CA LYS A 409 18.81 5.50 -6.57
C LYS A 409 18.43 6.66 -5.64
N ARG A 410 17.55 6.42 -4.65
CA ARG A 410 17.18 7.42 -3.63
C ARG A 410 18.34 7.74 -2.71
N GLN A 411 19.08 6.75 -2.23
CA GLN A 411 20.30 6.99 -1.43
C GLN A 411 21.30 7.90 -2.16
N GLN A 412 21.53 7.68 -3.45
CA GLN A 412 22.39 8.55 -4.28
C GLN A 412 21.86 9.98 -4.36
N GLU A 413 20.55 10.16 -4.47
CA GLU A 413 19.92 11.49 -4.53
C GLU A 413 20.01 12.25 -3.22
N TYR A 414 19.76 11.59 -2.10
CA TYR A 414 19.91 12.18 -0.77
C TYR A 414 21.36 12.64 -0.57
N LEU A 415 22.34 11.82 -0.96
CA LEU A 415 23.75 12.21 -0.94
C LEU A 415 24.00 13.45 -1.82
N TYR A 416 23.59 13.45 -3.09
CA TYR A 416 23.90 14.53 -4.01
C TYR A 416 23.20 15.86 -3.72
N LYS A 417 22.08 15.83 -3.01
CA LYS A 417 21.34 17.02 -2.57
C LYS A 417 21.70 17.48 -1.16
N SER A 418 22.53 16.72 -0.44
CA SER A 418 22.89 17.04 0.93
C SER A 418 23.78 18.26 1.03
N ASP A 419 23.63 19.02 2.10
CA ASP A 419 24.45 20.20 2.38
C ASP A 419 25.93 19.85 2.53
N ILE A 420 26.25 18.64 3.01
CA ILE A 420 27.64 18.17 3.04
C ILE A 420 28.23 18.05 1.63
N TRP A 421 27.48 17.50 0.67
CA TRP A 421 27.95 17.37 -0.71
C TRP A 421 28.16 18.73 -1.37
N HIS A 422 27.26 19.68 -1.12
CA HIS A 422 27.42 21.07 -1.55
C HIS A 422 28.63 21.74 -0.90
N ALA A 423 28.80 21.65 0.41
CA ALA A 423 29.93 22.22 1.14
C ALA A 423 31.28 21.65 0.68
N LEU A 424 31.36 20.34 0.38
CA LEU A 424 32.55 19.71 -0.16
C LEU A 424 32.90 20.27 -1.55
N LYS A 425 31.90 20.48 -2.41
CA LYS A 425 32.10 21.07 -3.75
C LYS A 425 32.48 22.54 -3.68
N GLU A 426 31.95 23.30 -2.74
CA GLU A 426 32.33 24.71 -2.57
C GLU A 426 33.76 24.86 -2.02
N ALA A 427 34.16 23.96 -1.13
CA ALA A 427 35.51 23.94 -0.56
C ALA A 427 36.58 23.41 -1.53
N THR A 428 36.21 22.93 -2.72
CA THR A 428 37.14 22.31 -3.68
C THR A 428 36.93 22.81 -5.11
N ASN A 429 38.01 22.99 -5.86
CA ASN A 429 37.95 23.02 -7.33
C ASN A 429 37.90 21.58 -7.89
N THR A 430 37.60 21.42 -9.18
CA THR A 430 37.46 20.10 -9.86
C THR A 430 38.63 19.15 -9.60
N PHE A 431 39.87 19.66 -9.59
CA PHE A 431 41.06 18.86 -9.34
C PHE A 431 41.16 18.41 -7.88
N SER A 432 40.95 19.32 -6.93
CA SER A 432 40.93 19.02 -5.50
C SER A 432 39.76 18.12 -5.07
N PHE A 433 38.61 18.23 -5.75
CA PHE A 433 37.47 17.33 -5.54
C PHE A 433 37.80 15.91 -6.00
N THR A 434 38.46 15.76 -7.16
CA THR A 434 38.94 14.46 -7.64
C THR A 434 39.93 13.85 -6.65
N LYS A 435 40.84 14.67 -6.10
CA LYS A 435 41.77 14.23 -5.05
C LYS A 435 41.04 13.78 -3.78
N PHE A 436 39.99 14.48 -3.35
CA PHE A 436 39.13 14.10 -2.23
C PHE A 436 38.44 12.75 -2.46
N VAL A 437 37.92 12.50 -3.67
CA VAL A 437 37.31 11.21 -4.02
C VAL A 437 38.34 10.09 -3.94
N ILE A 438 39.53 10.28 -4.54
CA ILE A 438 40.61 9.29 -4.49
C ILE A 438 41.06 9.04 -3.05
N SER A 439 41.24 10.09 -2.23
CA SER A 439 41.63 9.91 -0.83
C SER A 439 40.57 9.16 -0.03
N THR A 440 39.29 9.33 -0.36
CA THR A 440 38.17 8.62 0.27
C THR A 440 38.19 7.15 -0.08
N LEU A 441 38.42 6.80 -1.36
CA LEU A 441 38.55 5.41 -1.78
C LEU A 441 39.77 4.71 -1.14
N LEU A 442 40.90 5.40 -1.03
CA LEU A 442 42.09 4.87 -0.35
C LEU A 442 41.86 4.69 1.15
N ALA A 443 41.23 5.68 1.81
CA ALA A 443 40.88 5.60 3.21
C ALA A 443 39.88 4.46 3.47
N TRP A 444 38.88 4.27 2.61
CA TRP A 444 37.91 3.18 2.71
C TRP A 444 38.59 1.81 2.70
N SER A 445 39.51 1.57 1.76
CA SER A 445 40.26 0.31 1.71
C SER A 445 41.11 0.08 2.97
N ARG A 446 41.81 1.13 3.44
CA ARG A 446 42.61 1.06 4.67
C ARG A 446 41.74 0.80 5.91
N ASP A 447 40.65 1.53 6.06
CA ASP A 447 39.75 1.43 7.22
C ASP A 447 39.02 0.08 7.19
N GLY A 448 38.66 -0.43 6.01
CA GLY A 448 38.14 -1.78 5.84
C GLY A 448 39.10 -2.86 6.35
N LYS A 449 40.41 -2.72 6.11
CA LYS A 449 41.44 -3.65 6.64
C LYS A 449 41.58 -3.58 8.16
N ARG A 450 41.43 -2.39 8.76
CA ARG A 450 41.48 -2.21 10.22
C ARG A 450 40.37 -3.01 10.90
N LEU A 451 39.17 -3.02 10.30
CA LEU A 451 38.04 -3.79 10.79
C LEU A 451 38.10 -5.32 10.51
N GLN A 452 39.26 -5.89 10.18
CA GLN A 452 39.39 -7.33 9.92
C GLN A 452 39.11 -8.17 11.17
N SER A 453 39.56 -7.72 12.34
CA SER A 453 39.32 -8.39 13.62
C SER A 453 37.82 -8.61 13.91
N TRP A 454 36.98 -7.65 13.51
CA TRP A 454 35.51 -7.78 13.62
C TRP A 454 34.98 -8.89 12.73
N ARG A 455 35.45 -9.01 11.49
CA ARG A 455 35.05 -10.11 10.59
C ARG A 455 35.53 -11.46 11.11
N ASP A 456 36.74 -11.50 11.67
CA ASP A 456 37.31 -12.73 12.23
C ASP A 456 36.57 -13.19 13.50
N LYS A 457 36.07 -12.24 14.30
CA LYS A 457 35.27 -12.52 15.50
C LYS A 457 33.94 -13.20 15.18
N TYR A 458 33.31 -12.89 14.04
CA TYR A 458 31.97 -13.37 13.68
C TYR A 458 31.98 -14.27 12.44
N GLN A 459 32.94 -15.19 12.37
CA GLN A 459 32.98 -16.24 11.35
C GLN A 459 31.83 -17.25 11.51
N GLY A 460 31.44 -17.90 10.41
CA GLY A 460 30.31 -18.84 10.38
C GLY A 460 29.06 -18.23 9.74
N GLU A 461 27.89 -18.46 10.34
CA GLU A 461 26.57 -18.12 9.78
C GLU A 461 26.40 -16.62 9.47
N HIS A 462 27.08 -15.73 10.20
CA HIS A 462 26.96 -14.28 10.02
C HIS A 462 28.13 -13.63 9.26
N SER A 463 29.01 -14.42 8.64
CA SER A 463 30.21 -13.90 7.93
C SER A 463 29.87 -12.87 6.85
N GLU A 464 28.90 -13.13 5.98
CA GLU A 464 28.52 -12.20 4.91
C GLU A 464 27.86 -10.93 5.45
N VAL A 465 27.10 -11.04 6.53
CA VAL A 465 26.48 -9.90 7.22
C VAL A 465 27.56 -8.97 7.79
N TRP A 466 28.56 -9.52 8.49
CA TRP A 466 29.66 -8.74 9.05
C TRP A 466 30.62 -8.17 8.00
N LYS A 467 30.75 -8.81 6.84
CA LYS A 467 31.43 -8.20 5.68
C LYS A 467 30.70 -6.94 5.22
N SER A 468 29.38 -6.99 5.12
CA SER A 468 28.55 -5.83 4.73
C SER A 468 28.60 -4.71 5.78
N ILE A 469 28.43 -5.05 7.07
CA ILE A 469 28.52 -4.09 8.18
C ILE A 469 29.86 -3.36 8.18
N THR A 470 30.98 -4.10 8.17
CA THR A 470 32.31 -3.48 8.22
C THR A 470 32.64 -2.68 6.95
N LYS A 471 32.10 -3.09 5.79
CA LYS A 471 32.21 -2.34 4.54
C LYS A 471 31.48 -1.00 4.64
N ASP A 472 30.26 -0.97 5.14
CA ASP A 472 29.47 0.25 5.27
C ASP A 472 30.06 1.19 6.31
N MET A 473 30.48 0.66 7.47
CA MET A 473 31.14 1.47 8.51
C MET A 473 32.43 2.11 8.00
N SER A 474 33.30 1.35 7.32
CA SER A 474 34.53 1.89 6.74
C SER A 474 34.27 2.88 5.60
N MET A 475 33.22 2.68 4.80
CA MET A 475 32.81 3.65 3.77
C MET A 475 32.35 4.95 4.42
N PHE A 476 31.52 4.86 5.45
CA PHE A 476 30.97 6.01 6.15
C PHE A 476 32.06 6.82 6.87
N THR A 477 32.95 6.16 7.63
CA THR A 477 34.03 6.84 8.35
C THR A 477 35.09 7.44 7.42
N SER A 478 35.38 6.80 6.29
CA SER A 478 36.36 7.33 5.34
C SER A 478 35.87 8.61 4.66
N GLY A 479 34.59 8.64 4.28
CA GLY A 479 33.94 9.84 3.77
C GLY A 479 33.90 10.96 4.81
N TYR A 480 33.47 10.65 6.03
CA TYR A 480 33.44 11.63 7.12
C TYR A 480 34.83 12.12 7.51
N GLY A 481 35.81 11.22 7.66
CA GLY A 481 37.17 11.55 8.09
C GLY A 481 37.86 12.52 7.13
N ASN A 482 37.67 12.36 5.82
CA ASN A 482 38.17 13.30 4.82
C ASN A 482 37.38 14.61 4.81
N ALA A 483 36.07 14.56 4.98
CA ALA A 483 35.26 15.77 5.11
C ALA A 483 35.68 16.59 6.34
N ARG A 484 35.95 15.93 7.47
CA ARG A 484 36.48 16.51 8.70
C ARG A 484 37.83 17.19 8.48
N ALA A 485 38.74 16.55 7.73
CA ALA A 485 40.04 17.14 7.41
C ALA A 485 39.93 18.39 6.52
N LEU A 486 38.92 18.45 5.64
CA LEU A 486 38.71 19.54 4.69
C LEU A 486 37.89 20.70 5.27
N LEU A 487 36.79 20.40 5.96
CA LEU A 487 35.80 21.38 6.42
C LEU A 487 35.94 21.75 7.91
N GLY A 488 36.78 21.03 8.65
CA GLY A 488 36.85 21.09 10.10
C GLY A 488 35.82 20.20 10.79
N LYS A 489 36.11 19.81 12.04
CA LYS A 489 35.33 18.83 12.81
C LYS A 489 33.86 19.23 12.99
N GLU A 490 33.60 20.41 13.55
CA GLU A 490 32.23 20.82 13.88
C GLU A 490 31.34 20.91 12.64
N LYS A 491 31.82 21.60 11.59
CA LYS A 491 31.06 21.76 10.34
C LYS A 491 30.85 20.41 9.65
N ALA A 492 31.88 19.57 9.55
CA ALA A 492 31.74 18.26 8.93
C ALA A 492 30.74 17.39 9.71
N TYR A 493 30.83 17.36 11.04
CA TYR A 493 29.95 16.56 11.89
C TYR A 493 28.48 16.97 11.73
N GLN A 494 28.17 18.26 11.84
CA GLN A 494 26.79 18.75 11.70
C GLN A 494 26.19 18.39 10.34
N LEU A 495 26.94 18.61 9.25
CA LEU A 495 26.45 18.34 7.89
C LEU A 495 26.35 16.83 7.59
N TYR A 496 27.30 16.01 8.07
CA TYR A 496 27.22 14.55 7.94
C TYR A 496 26.07 13.97 8.75
N ARG A 497 25.87 14.44 9.99
CA ARG A 497 24.78 14.01 10.86
C ARG A 497 23.43 14.30 10.21
N ALA A 498 23.23 15.51 9.69
CA ALA A 498 22.00 15.86 8.98
C ALA A 498 21.75 14.93 7.77
N MET A 499 22.75 14.72 6.92
CA MET A 499 22.62 13.81 5.77
C MET A 499 22.31 12.36 6.19
N PHE A 500 22.99 11.85 7.22
CA PHE A 500 22.79 10.50 7.73
C PHE A 500 21.39 10.31 8.29
N LEU A 501 20.91 11.25 9.12
CA LEU A 501 19.58 11.15 9.71
C LEU A 501 18.48 11.24 8.65
N GLU A 502 18.62 12.10 7.63
CA GLU A 502 17.64 12.19 6.54
C GLU A 502 17.64 10.91 5.68
N THR A 503 18.81 10.37 5.37
CA THR A 503 18.91 9.12 4.60
C THR A 503 18.41 7.93 5.41
N GLY A 504 18.80 7.84 6.68
CA GLY A 504 18.38 6.82 7.62
C GLY A 504 16.87 6.85 7.86
N LYS A 505 16.28 8.04 8.00
CA LYS A 505 14.81 8.20 8.07
C LYS A 505 14.13 7.59 6.84
N MET A 506 14.60 7.93 5.64
CA MET A 506 14.06 7.37 4.39
C MET A 506 14.20 5.84 4.33
N GLU A 507 15.36 5.29 4.70
CA GLU A 507 15.59 3.85 4.76
C GLU A 507 14.68 3.15 5.78
N MET A 508 14.51 3.73 6.96
CA MET A 508 13.68 3.19 8.04
C MET A 508 12.19 3.24 7.71
N ARG A 509 11.72 4.26 6.98
CA ARG A 509 10.33 4.29 6.46
C ARG A 509 10.01 3.15 5.50
N TRP A 510 11.01 2.68 4.75
CA TRP A 510 10.84 1.47 3.94
C TRP A 510 11.07 0.19 4.75
N LEU A 511 12.07 0.16 5.63
CA LEU A 511 12.44 -1.04 6.37
C LEU A 511 11.35 -1.44 7.36
N TRP A 512 10.86 -0.51 8.17
CA TRP A 512 9.81 -0.77 9.17
C TRP A 512 8.42 -0.54 8.58
N PRO A 513 7.37 -1.23 9.08
CA PRO A 513 6.00 -0.95 8.70
C PRO A 513 5.60 0.49 9.02
N ASN A 514 4.61 0.99 8.30
CA ASN A 514 3.98 2.25 8.63
C ASN A 514 3.09 2.12 9.89
N PRO A 515 2.90 3.19 10.68
CA PRO A 515 2.05 3.18 11.88
C PRO A 515 0.63 2.66 11.60
N GLU A 516 0.08 3.01 10.45
CA GLU A 516 -1.26 2.62 10.01
C GLU A 516 -1.42 1.11 9.82
N SER A 517 -0.35 0.40 9.49
CA SER A 517 -0.36 -1.05 9.32
C SER A 517 -0.75 -1.79 10.59
N PHE A 518 -0.53 -1.17 11.76
CA PHE A 518 -0.90 -1.74 13.05
C PHE A 518 -2.39 -1.58 13.41
N ASN A 519 -3.17 -0.83 12.62
CA ASN A 519 -4.62 -0.71 12.84
C ASN A 519 -5.39 -2.02 12.58
N MET A 520 -4.75 -2.98 11.89
CA MET A 520 -5.29 -4.32 11.64
C MET A 520 -5.39 -5.20 12.89
N PHE A 521 -4.68 -4.84 13.97
CA PHE A 521 -4.55 -5.65 15.18
C PHE A 521 -5.46 -5.12 16.30
N ASP A 522 -6.12 -6.03 17.01
CA ASP A 522 -6.98 -5.68 18.15
C ASP A 522 -6.20 -4.97 19.27
N ASP A 523 -4.98 -5.46 19.56
CA ASP A 523 -4.02 -4.79 20.46
C ASP A 523 -2.82 -4.28 19.64
N LYS A 524 -2.99 -3.11 19.03
CA LYS A 524 -1.95 -2.45 18.24
C LYS A 524 -0.66 -2.20 19.02
N GLU A 525 -0.75 -1.83 20.31
CA GLU A 525 0.44 -1.54 21.12
C GLU A 525 1.26 -2.81 21.36
N ALA A 526 0.60 -3.94 21.63
CA ALA A 526 1.27 -5.22 21.77
C ALA A 526 1.92 -5.67 20.44
N ALA A 527 1.25 -5.48 19.31
CA ALA A 527 1.79 -5.80 18.00
C ALA A 527 3.03 -4.95 17.65
N ILE A 528 3.02 -3.64 17.94
CA ILE A 528 4.17 -2.76 17.75
C ILE A 528 5.35 -3.21 18.64
N LEU A 529 5.10 -3.48 19.92
CA LEU A 529 6.13 -3.93 20.85
C LEU A 529 6.73 -5.28 20.41
N GLN A 530 5.90 -6.22 19.99
CA GLN A 530 6.34 -7.51 19.48
C GLN A 530 7.23 -7.35 18.25
N TYR A 531 6.82 -6.51 17.29
CA TYR A 531 7.59 -6.23 16.08
C TYR A 531 8.96 -5.64 16.43
N TRP A 532 8.96 -4.57 17.25
CA TRP A 532 10.18 -3.85 17.58
C TRP A 532 11.16 -4.68 18.43
N LEU A 533 10.66 -5.45 19.40
CA LEU A 533 11.50 -6.37 20.18
C LEU A 533 12.05 -7.51 19.32
N ALA A 534 11.28 -8.05 18.37
CA ALA A 534 11.78 -9.05 17.42
C ALA A 534 12.96 -8.49 16.60
N TRP A 535 12.84 -7.23 16.16
CA TRP A 535 13.91 -6.52 15.46
C TRP A 535 15.15 -6.34 16.35
N LEU A 536 15.00 -5.81 17.57
CA LEU A 536 16.10 -5.60 18.52
C LEU A 536 16.81 -6.90 18.89
N ARG A 537 16.06 -7.95 19.21
CA ARG A 537 16.61 -9.27 19.58
C ARG A 537 17.44 -9.86 18.46
N ASN A 538 17.00 -9.73 17.21
CA ASN A 538 17.76 -10.23 16.08
C ASN A 538 19.02 -9.38 15.81
N TYR A 539 18.98 -8.07 16.02
CA TYR A 539 20.18 -7.23 16.02
C TYR A 539 21.18 -7.61 17.11
N ALA A 540 20.70 -7.86 18.33
CA ALA A 540 21.54 -8.33 19.43
C ALA A 540 22.18 -9.70 19.12
N LYS A 541 21.43 -10.63 18.53
CA LYS A 541 21.93 -11.96 18.10
C LYS A 541 23.03 -11.86 17.05
N LEU A 542 23.00 -10.86 16.17
CA LEU A 542 24.09 -10.59 15.22
C LEU A 542 25.38 -10.12 15.93
N GLY A 543 25.30 -9.78 17.21
CA GLY A 543 26.42 -9.29 18.00
C GLY A 543 26.70 -7.80 17.84
N LEU A 544 25.69 -7.03 17.37
CA LEU A 544 25.80 -5.58 17.21
C LEU A 544 25.77 -4.82 18.54
N PHE A 545 25.13 -5.38 19.56
CA PHE A 545 25.08 -4.85 20.92
C PHE A 545 24.58 -5.92 21.89
N THR A 546 24.80 -5.68 23.17
CA THR A 546 24.14 -6.40 24.27
C THR A 546 22.76 -5.81 24.52
N LEU A 547 21.75 -6.66 24.64
CA LEU A 547 20.38 -6.28 24.92
C LEU A 547 19.95 -6.84 26.27
N LYS A 548 19.41 -5.97 27.14
CA LYS A 548 18.71 -6.36 28.36
C LYS A 548 17.26 -5.89 28.27
N GLU A 549 16.34 -6.80 28.53
CA GLU A 549 14.91 -6.53 28.53
C GLU A 549 14.36 -6.84 29.92
N HIS A 550 13.60 -5.91 30.47
CA HIS A 550 12.89 -6.07 31.72
C HIS A 550 11.44 -5.60 31.53
N GLN A 551 10.49 -6.38 32.01
CA GLN A 551 9.07 -6.03 31.95
C GLN A 551 8.60 -5.69 33.36
N GLU A 552 8.16 -4.45 33.56
CA GLU A 552 7.64 -3.94 34.82
C GLU A 552 6.10 -3.98 34.78
N GLY A 553 5.54 -5.14 35.12
CA GLY A 553 4.09 -5.36 35.03
C GLY A 553 3.58 -5.43 33.59
N ALA A 554 2.27 -5.29 33.39
CA ALA A 554 1.65 -5.50 32.07
C ALA A 554 1.84 -4.34 31.08
N GLN A 555 2.18 -3.13 31.57
CA GLN A 555 2.08 -1.89 30.78
C GLN A 555 3.43 -1.21 30.52
N LYS A 556 4.52 -1.68 31.12
CA LYS A 556 5.82 -1.01 31.00
C LYS A 556 6.92 -1.99 30.62
N SER A 557 7.65 -1.65 29.56
CA SER A 557 8.83 -2.37 29.09
C SER A 557 10.04 -1.47 29.21
N VAL A 558 11.10 -1.97 29.85
CA VAL A 558 12.38 -1.30 30.03
C VAL A 558 13.44 -2.08 29.27
N ILE A 559 14.13 -1.39 28.36
CA ILE A 559 15.13 -1.95 27.47
C ILE A 559 16.43 -1.18 27.72
N SER A 560 17.55 -1.90 27.83
CA SER A 560 18.88 -1.31 27.87
C SER A 560 19.76 -1.93 26.79
N ILE A 561 20.42 -1.06 26.03
CA ILE A 561 21.35 -1.40 24.96
C ILE A 561 22.75 -0.97 25.43
N SER A 562 23.69 -1.92 25.49
CA SER A 562 25.10 -1.69 25.83
C SER A 562 26.05 -2.35 24.83
N ASP A 563 27.35 -2.09 24.93
CA ASP A 563 28.39 -2.75 24.13
C ASP A 563 28.19 -2.62 22.59
N CYS A 564 27.84 -1.41 22.13
CA CYS A 564 27.52 -1.15 20.73
C CYS A 564 28.73 -1.30 19.79
N ALA A 565 28.65 -2.26 18.86
CA ALA A 565 29.69 -2.53 17.88
C ALA A 565 29.91 -1.36 16.90
N TYR A 566 28.85 -0.64 16.51
CA TYR A 566 28.97 0.54 15.66
C TYR A 566 29.83 1.62 16.32
N ALA A 567 29.54 1.96 17.59
CA ALA A 567 30.31 2.93 18.36
C ALA A 567 31.76 2.48 18.56
N ALA A 568 31.99 1.20 18.86
CA ALA A 568 33.33 0.65 19.00
C ALA A 568 34.14 0.77 17.68
N MET A 569 33.54 0.45 16.54
CA MET A 569 34.18 0.62 15.22
C MET A 569 34.43 2.10 14.88
N PHE A 570 33.50 3.00 15.19
CA PHE A 570 33.70 4.44 15.00
C PHE A 570 34.89 4.97 15.81
N LYS A 571 35.00 4.56 17.07
CA LYS A 571 36.15 4.88 17.93
C LYS A 571 37.44 4.29 17.40
N GLU A 572 37.44 3.01 17.02
CA GLU A 572 38.60 2.33 16.43
C GLU A 572 39.08 3.07 15.18
N LEU A 573 38.18 3.55 14.34
CA LEU A 573 38.48 4.29 13.11
C LEU A 573 38.79 5.78 13.33
N GLY A 574 38.75 6.27 14.57
CA GLY A 574 39.13 7.65 14.93
C GLY A 574 38.04 8.70 14.71
N CYS A 575 36.78 8.28 14.73
CA CYS A 575 35.59 9.14 14.58
C CYS A 575 34.57 8.90 15.72
N PRO A 576 34.98 8.97 17.02
CA PRO A 576 34.10 8.65 18.15
C PRO A 576 32.85 9.55 18.24
N GLU A 577 32.90 10.77 17.68
CA GLU A 577 31.75 11.68 17.63
C GLU A 577 30.55 11.12 16.83
N LEU A 578 30.75 10.11 15.99
CA LEU A 578 29.68 9.45 15.23
C LEU A 578 28.95 8.35 16.02
N ALA A 579 29.41 8.02 17.22
CA ALA A 579 28.97 6.84 17.99
C ALA A 579 27.45 6.73 18.18
N ASP A 580 26.79 7.87 18.37
CA ASP A 580 25.39 7.91 18.80
C ASP A 580 24.42 8.10 17.63
N MET A 581 24.90 8.39 16.42
CA MET A 581 24.07 8.71 15.26
C MET A 581 23.10 7.57 14.90
N VAL A 582 23.53 6.32 15.06
CA VAL A 582 22.67 5.16 14.83
C VAL A 582 21.52 5.09 15.85
N ARG A 583 21.78 5.48 17.12
CA ARG A 583 20.75 5.54 18.17
C ARG A 583 19.75 6.66 17.92
N GLU A 584 20.21 7.81 17.43
CA GLU A 584 19.31 8.90 17.04
C GLU A 584 18.38 8.51 15.89
N MET A 585 18.90 7.81 14.87
CA MET A 585 18.09 7.28 13.77
C MET A 585 17.05 6.26 14.26
N GLU A 586 17.45 5.33 15.12
CA GLU A 586 16.52 4.34 15.70
C GLU A 586 15.46 4.98 16.60
N GLN A 587 15.83 6.04 17.34
CA GLN A 587 14.89 6.84 18.11
C GLN A 587 13.85 7.51 17.21
N GLU A 588 14.28 8.16 16.12
CA GLU A 588 13.35 8.78 15.14
C GLU A 588 12.39 7.75 14.56
N ALA A 589 12.92 6.58 14.15
CA ALA A 589 12.12 5.51 13.55
C ALA A 589 11.10 4.94 14.54
N LEU A 590 11.47 4.78 15.81
CA LEU A 590 10.58 4.24 16.85
C LEU A 590 9.49 5.24 17.26
N ILE A 591 9.83 6.53 17.38
CA ILE A 591 8.85 7.60 17.60
C ILE A 591 7.85 7.62 16.45
N PHE A 592 8.31 7.50 15.20
CA PHE A 592 7.41 7.43 14.06
C PHE A 592 6.50 6.20 14.11
N LEU A 593 7.07 5.00 14.30
CA LEU A 593 6.34 3.73 14.36
C LEU A 593 5.19 3.76 15.37
N THR A 594 5.39 4.44 16.49
CA THR A 594 4.43 4.54 17.61
C THR A 594 3.51 5.77 17.54
N SER A 595 3.64 6.63 16.53
CA SER A 595 2.92 7.90 16.43
C SER A 595 1.38 7.79 16.39
N GLN A 596 0.83 6.61 16.07
CA GLN A 596 -0.62 6.32 16.09
C GLN A 596 -1.03 5.30 17.16
N SER A 597 -0.21 5.18 18.21
CA SER A 597 -0.42 4.28 19.35
C SER A 597 -0.46 5.05 20.66
N ASN A 598 -0.90 4.39 21.73
CA ASN A 598 -0.87 4.95 23.08
C ASN A 598 0.44 4.61 23.84
N LEU A 599 1.52 4.31 23.11
CA LEU A 599 2.84 4.04 23.69
C LEU A 599 3.58 5.36 23.93
N GLU A 600 3.83 5.68 25.18
CA GLU A 600 4.76 6.73 25.57
C GLU A 600 6.18 6.19 25.58
N ILE A 601 7.10 6.92 24.93
CA ILE A 601 8.49 6.50 24.76
C ILE A 601 9.41 7.50 25.45
N ILE A 602 10.23 6.98 26.37
CA ILE A 602 11.39 7.68 26.89
C ILE A 602 12.62 6.97 26.35
N PHE A 603 13.33 7.61 25.43
CA PHE A 603 14.54 7.08 24.81
C PHE A 603 15.72 7.95 25.23
N ASN A 604 16.52 7.45 26.17
CA ASN A 604 17.69 8.15 26.69
C ASN A 604 18.96 7.59 26.05
N ILE A 605 19.50 8.33 25.08
CA ILE A 605 20.78 8.00 24.43
C ILE A 605 21.91 8.36 25.41
N LYS A 606 22.82 7.42 25.62
CA LYS A 606 24.04 7.56 26.42
C LYS A 606 25.26 7.56 25.50
N ASP A 607 26.42 7.87 26.05
CA ASP A 607 27.68 7.83 25.31
C ASP A 607 27.98 6.44 24.74
N ASN A 608 28.68 6.41 23.61
CA ASN A 608 29.16 5.19 22.94
C ASN A 608 28.03 4.30 22.39
N GLY A 609 26.97 4.91 21.88
CA GLY A 609 25.86 4.20 21.22
C GLY A 609 25.03 3.35 22.17
N GLU A 610 25.10 3.62 23.47
CA GLU A 610 24.27 3.00 24.50
C GLU A 610 22.92 3.71 24.63
N ALA A 611 21.91 3.02 25.13
CA ALA A 611 20.61 3.63 25.38
C ALA A 611 19.82 2.91 26.47
N ASP A 612 19.05 3.67 27.25
CA ASP A 612 17.96 3.15 28.05
C ASP A 612 16.63 3.63 27.46
N ILE A 613 15.72 2.68 27.23
CA ILE A 613 14.46 2.92 26.53
C ILE A 613 13.34 2.39 27.41
N THR A 614 12.37 3.23 27.70
CA THR A 614 11.13 2.84 28.39
C THR A 614 9.96 3.06 27.47
N LEU A 615 9.15 2.02 27.29
CA LEU A 615 7.85 2.11 26.64
C LEU A 615 6.77 1.88 27.67
N THR A 616 5.85 2.82 27.81
CA THR A 616 4.71 2.73 28.72
C THR A 616 3.44 2.79 27.91
N LYS A 617 2.57 1.79 28.03
CA LYS A 617 1.23 1.82 27.46
C LYS A 617 0.34 2.67 28.36
N SER A 618 -0.03 3.86 27.86
CA SER A 618 -0.90 4.75 28.60
C SER A 618 -2.32 4.18 28.62
N PRO A 619 -3.04 4.26 29.76
CA PRO A 619 -4.45 3.86 29.80
C PRO A 619 -5.20 4.70 28.76
N LYS A 620 -6.01 4.07 27.89
CA LYS A 620 -6.93 4.82 27.02
C LYS A 620 -7.75 5.75 27.91
N LEU A 621 -7.60 7.06 27.75
CA LEU A 621 -8.69 7.97 28.09
C LEU A 621 -9.86 7.52 27.23
N GLN A 622 -10.89 6.93 27.85
CA GLN A 622 -12.12 6.63 27.13
C GLN A 622 -12.59 7.95 26.49
N ALA A 623 -12.62 7.99 25.16
CA ALA A 623 -13.32 9.05 24.46
C ALA A 623 -14.77 9.02 24.97
N VAL A 624 -15.19 10.13 25.56
CA VAL A 624 -16.55 10.29 26.06
C VAL A 624 -17.47 10.35 24.84
N GLY A 625 -18.29 9.30 24.68
CA GLY A 625 -19.61 9.30 24.03
C GLY A 625 -19.69 9.78 22.59
#